data_AF-A0A8T5AW80-F1
#
_entry.id   AF-A0A8T5AW80-F1
#
_cell.length_a   1.000
_cell.length_b   1.000
_cell.length_c   1.000
_cell.angle_alpha   90.00
_cell.angle_beta   90.00
_cell.angle_gamma   90.00
#
_symmetry.space_group_name_H-M   'P 1'
#
loop_
_entity.id
_entity.type
_entity.pdbx_description
1 polymer ?
#
loop_
_entity_poly.entity_id
_entity_poly.type
_entity_poly.pdbx_seq_one_letter_code
_entity_poly.pdbx_strand_id
1 'polypeptide(L)'
;MLDAFYQKLDEDIKTANDLEKRGDFRAAAKLWIEIAEYCLKFARSEYASEEIRKNLIERSEGYIEHAKMLKIRPAPLKGSIEKSSQAIDYLEKALDDKIRADKQWMALDLNSYIITMFGVIEKLLYHVYISKTGNLPRLEETFTSLVKWAYREGIISDHPDNIEFVRLLYEKLSKKSQKITSEQAMEAREIMERVYKELCENL
;
A
#
# COMPACT_ATOMS: atom_id res chain seq x y z
N MET A 1 -19.95 -4.83 -36.71
CA MET A 1 -19.47 -5.74 -35.65
C MET A 1 -18.52 -5.01 -34.70
N LEU A 2 -17.53 -4.28 -35.23
CA LEU A 2 -16.65 -3.42 -34.43
C LEU A 2 -17.40 -2.33 -33.65
N ASP A 3 -18.36 -1.67 -34.27
CA ASP A 3 -19.16 -0.61 -33.60
C ASP A 3 -19.99 -1.17 -32.44
N ALA A 4 -20.61 -2.34 -32.62
CA ALA A 4 -21.35 -3.03 -31.57
C ALA A 4 -20.45 -3.50 -30.43
N PHE A 5 -19.20 -3.87 -30.74
CA PHE A 5 -18.19 -4.19 -29.73
C PHE A 5 -17.85 -2.96 -28.88
N TYR A 6 -17.56 -1.81 -29.53
CA TYR A 6 -17.21 -0.58 -28.82
C TYR A 6 -18.38 0.00 -28.03
N GLN A 7 -19.61 -0.05 -28.57
CA GLN A 7 -20.79 0.39 -27.85
C GLN A 7 -20.97 -0.38 -26.53
N LYS A 8 -20.86 -1.71 -26.57
CA LYS A 8 -20.93 -2.53 -25.37
C LYS A 8 -19.73 -2.27 -24.44
N LEU A 9 -18.53 -2.14 -24.99
CA LEU A 9 -17.33 -1.83 -24.20
C LEU A 9 -17.50 -0.52 -23.42
N ASP A 10 -18.04 0.52 -24.05
CA ASP A 10 -18.28 1.81 -23.40
C ASP A 10 -19.37 1.72 -22.32
N GLU A 11 -20.42 0.91 -22.54
CA GLU A 11 -21.46 0.63 -21.54
C GLU A 11 -20.91 -0.12 -20.32
N ASP A 12 -20.08 -1.15 -20.54
CA ASP A 12 -19.44 -1.92 -19.48
C ASP A 12 -18.45 -1.05 -18.70
N ILE A 13 -17.64 -0.23 -19.39
CA ILE A 13 -16.73 0.75 -18.78
C ILE A 13 -17.50 1.77 -17.95
N LYS A 14 -18.62 2.30 -18.46
CA LYS A 14 -19.47 3.23 -17.72
C LYS A 14 -20.02 2.57 -16.46
N THR A 15 -20.46 1.33 -16.56
CA THR A 15 -20.96 0.55 -15.42
C THR A 15 -19.88 0.29 -14.38
N ALA A 16 -18.66 -0.07 -14.80
CA ALA A 16 -17.52 -0.27 -13.90
C ALA A 16 -17.14 1.02 -13.16
N ASN A 17 -17.09 2.15 -13.89
CA ASN A 17 -16.87 3.46 -13.30
C ASN A 17 -17.98 3.87 -12.33
N ASP A 18 -19.25 3.56 -12.64
CA ASP A 18 -20.35 3.87 -11.73
C ASP A 18 -20.33 3.00 -10.47
N LEU A 19 -19.87 1.75 -10.56
CA LEU A 19 -19.60 0.91 -9.38
C LEU A 19 -18.46 1.51 -8.53
N GLU A 20 -17.36 1.96 -9.15
CA GLU A 20 -16.29 2.66 -8.44
C GLU A 20 -16.77 3.94 -7.75
N LYS A 21 -17.56 4.76 -8.43
CA LYS A 21 -18.16 5.98 -7.85
C LYS A 21 -19.08 5.68 -6.68
N ARG A 22 -19.76 4.53 -6.70
CA ARG A 22 -20.61 4.05 -5.60
C ARG A 22 -19.81 3.39 -4.48
N GLY A 23 -18.51 3.18 -4.70
CA GLY A 23 -17.60 2.50 -3.79
C GLY A 23 -17.64 0.98 -3.89
N ASP A 24 -18.40 0.36 -4.78
CA ASP A 24 -18.39 -1.11 -4.88
C ASP A 24 -17.15 -1.61 -5.63
N PHE A 25 -15.97 -1.50 -5.00
CA PHE A 25 -14.68 -1.80 -5.62
C PHE A 25 -14.49 -3.29 -5.92
N ARG A 26 -15.13 -4.18 -5.14
CA ARG A 26 -15.09 -5.61 -5.42
C ARG A 26 -15.88 -5.92 -6.69
N ALA A 27 -17.09 -5.37 -6.84
CA ALA A 27 -17.86 -5.55 -8.06
C ALA A 27 -17.20 -4.84 -9.26
N ALA A 28 -16.66 -3.63 -9.06
CA ALA A 28 -15.94 -2.90 -10.09
C ALA A 28 -14.70 -3.67 -10.56
N ALA A 29 -13.87 -4.18 -9.65
CA ALA A 29 -12.69 -4.97 -10.00
C ALA A 29 -13.05 -6.23 -10.79
N LYS A 30 -14.13 -6.90 -10.41
CA LYS A 30 -14.64 -8.05 -11.16
C LYS A 30 -15.04 -7.63 -12.59
N LEU A 31 -15.77 -6.52 -12.71
CA LEU A 31 -16.22 -6.02 -14.00
C LEU A 31 -15.06 -5.54 -14.89
N TRP A 32 -14.02 -4.93 -14.34
CA TRP A 32 -12.80 -4.57 -15.09
C TRP A 32 -12.04 -5.78 -15.62
N ILE A 33 -12.02 -6.89 -14.88
CA ILE A 33 -11.47 -8.16 -15.37
C ILE A 33 -12.33 -8.69 -16.52
N GLU A 34 -13.65 -8.68 -16.37
CA GLU A 34 -14.58 -9.11 -17.42
C GLU A 34 -14.44 -8.24 -18.69
N ILE A 35 -14.21 -6.92 -18.55
CA ILE A 35 -13.92 -5.99 -19.65
C ILE A 35 -12.60 -6.33 -20.33
N ALA A 36 -11.54 -6.61 -19.57
CA ALA A 36 -10.24 -7.01 -20.11
C ALA A 36 -10.35 -8.33 -20.89
N GLU A 37 -11.04 -9.32 -20.33
CA GLU A 37 -11.30 -10.60 -21.00
C GLU A 37 -12.11 -10.42 -22.28
N TYR A 38 -13.10 -9.51 -22.27
CA TYR A 38 -13.90 -9.19 -23.45
C TYR A 38 -13.04 -8.54 -24.56
N CYS A 39 -12.17 -7.60 -24.21
CA CYS A 39 -11.21 -6.99 -25.13
C CYS A 39 -10.24 -8.01 -25.73
N LEU A 40 -9.65 -8.88 -24.90
CA LEU A 40 -8.73 -9.94 -25.35
C LEU A 40 -9.43 -10.97 -26.25
N LYS A 41 -10.69 -11.31 -25.95
CA LYS A 41 -11.49 -12.22 -26.78
C LYS A 41 -11.77 -11.61 -28.16
N PHE A 42 -12.11 -10.33 -28.22
CA PHE A 42 -12.33 -9.64 -29.49
C PHE A 42 -11.03 -9.46 -30.28
N ALA A 43 -9.92 -9.17 -29.60
CA ALA A 43 -8.60 -9.03 -30.22
C ALA A 43 -8.13 -10.30 -30.95
N ARG A 44 -8.59 -11.48 -30.51
CA ARG A 44 -8.33 -12.78 -31.15
C ARG A 44 -9.26 -13.08 -32.34
N SER A 45 -10.28 -12.27 -32.57
CA SER A 45 -11.20 -12.47 -33.68
C SER A 45 -10.58 -12.03 -35.02
N GLU A 46 -11.10 -12.60 -36.10
CA GLU A 46 -10.76 -12.20 -37.49
C GLU A 46 -11.18 -10.75 -37.82
N TYR A 47 -12.06 -10.17 -37.00
CA TYR A 47 -12.59 -8.81 -37.19
C TYR A 47 -11.71 -7.71 -36.59
N ALA A 48 -10.65 -8.07 -35.86
CA ALA A 48 -9.69 -7.13 -35.30
C ALA A 48 -8.48 -6.97 -36.24
N SER A 49 -8.29 -5.77 -36.80
CA SER A 49 -7.06 -5.40 -37.49
C SER A 49 -5.86 -5.48 -36.53
N GLU A 50 -4.64 -5.53 -37.07
CA GLU A 50 -3.43 -5.61 -36.25
C GLU A 50 -3.28 -4.39 -35.31
N GLU A 51 -3.65 -3.21 -35.79
CA GLU A 51 -3.68 -1.98 -35.00
C GLU A 51 -4.72 -2.05 -33.86
N ILE A 52 -5.94 -2.49 -34.17
CA ILE A 52 -7.00 -2.67 -33.17
C ILE A 52 -6.60 -3.72 -32.14
N ARG A 53 -5.99 -4.83 -32.59
CA ARG A 53 -5.52 -5.92 -31.73
C ARG A 53 -4.47 -5.42 -30.74
N LYS A 54 -3.46 -4.67 -31.22
CA LYS A 54 -2.43 -4.11 -30.35
C LYS A 54 -3.02 -3.16 -29.31
N ASN A 55 -3.92 -2.27 -29.73
CA ASN A 55 -4.60 -1.33 -28.86
C ASN A 55 -5.44 -2.04 -27.78
N LEU A 56 -6.21 -3.06 -28.16
CA LEU A 56 -7.04 -3.81 -27.22
C LEU A 56 -6.21 -4.62 -26.22
N ILE A 57 -5.07 -5.17 -26.63
CA ILE A 57 -4.15 -5.87 -25.71
C ILE A 57 -3.59 -4.88 -24.68
N GLU A 58 -3.06 -3.74 -25.12
CA GLU A 58 -2.51 -2.70 -24.24
C GLU A 58 -3.58 -2.16 -23.26
N ARG A 59 -4.79 -1.90 -23.76
CA ARG A 59 -5.92 -1.49 -22.90
C ARG A 59 -6.32 -2.58 -21.90
N SER A 60 -6.29 -3.85 -22.30
CA SER A 60 -6.62 -4.97 -21.42
C SER A 60 -5.62 -5.11 -20.28
N GLU A 61 -4.33 -4.90 -20.54
CA GLU A 61 -3.29 -4.84 -19.51
C GLU A 61 -3.59 -3.70 -18.53
N GLY A 62 -3.93 -2.51 -19.04
CA GLY A 62 -4.37 -1.38 -18.22
C GLY A 62 -5.60 -1.69 -17.35
N TYR A 63 -6.60 -2.39 -17.89
CA TYR A 63 -7.79 -2.79 -17.13
C TYR A 63 -7.49 -3.85 -16.07
N ILE A 64 -6.58 -4.78 -16.35
CA ILE A 64 -6.13 -5.79 -15.37
C ILE A 64 -5.36 -5.13 -14.23
N GLU A 65 -4.44 -4.21 -14.54
CA GLU A 65 -3.71 -3.46 -13.52
C GLU A 65 -4.66 -2.59 -12.68
N HIS A 66 -5.61 -1.90 -13.33
CA HIS A 66 -6.66 -1.14 -12.63
C HIS A 66 -7.51 -2.04 -11.73
N ALA A 67 -7.91 -3.22 -12.20
CA ALA A 67 -8.64 -4.20 -11.39
C ALA A 67 -7.83 -4.74 -10.20
N LYS A 68 -6.51 -4.93 -10.37
CA LYS A 68 -5.61 -5.32 -9.26
C LYS A 68 -5.53 -4.22 -8.22
N MET A 69 -5.36 -2.97 -8.63
CA MET A 69 -5.40 -1.81 -7.74
C MET A 69 -6.74 -1.74 -6.99
N LEU A 70 -7.86 -2.03 -7.66
CA LEU A 70 -9.18 -2.09 -7.02
C LEU A 70 -9.37 -3.29 -6.08
N LYS A 71 -8.68 -4.42 -6.27
CA LYS A 71 -8.68 -5.56 -5.32
C LYS A 71 -7.83 -5.30 -4.08
N ILE A 72 -6.80 -4.47 -4.22
CA ILE A 72 -5.98 -3.97 -3.10
C ILE A 72 -6.76 -2.89 -2.32
N ARG A 73 -7.81 -2.28 -2.92
CA ARG A 73 -8.73 -1.40 -2.19
C ARG A 73 -9.72 -2.22 -1.35
N PRO A 74 -9.74 -2.07 -0.01
CA PRO A 74 -10.81 -2.62 0.80
C PRO A 74 -12.15 -1.95 0.42
N ALA A 75 -13.22 -2.74 0.38
CA ALA A 75 -14.56 -2.23 0.08
C ALA A 75 -14.96 -1.14 1.10
N PRO A 76 -15.54 0.00 0.68
CA PRO A 76 -15.80 1.15 1.52
C PRO A 76 -17.17 1.03 2.19
N LEU A 77 -17.19 1.18 3.50
CA LEU A 77 -18.36 1.64 4.23
C LEU A 77 -18.44 3.17 4.01
N LYS A 78 -19.59 3.66 3.51
CA LYS A 78 -19.85 5.08 3.25
C LYS A 78 -19.36 5.96 4.40
N GLY A 79 -18.29 6.74 4.15
CA GLY A 79 -17.55 7.53 5.14
C GLY A 79 -16.02 7.39 5.07
N SER A 80 -15.48 6.46 4.26
CA SER A 80 -14.04 6.11 4.18
C SER A 80 -13.27 6.64 2.96
N ILE A 81 -13.89 7.45 2.09
CA ILE A 81 -13.30 7.88 0.80
C ILE A 81 -12.06 8.78 1.00
N GLU A 82 -12.06 9.66 1.99
CA GLU A 82 -10.86 10.47 2.34
C GLU A 82 -9.78 9.63 3.05
N LYS A 83 -10.19 8.55 3.72
CA LYS A 83 -9.35 7.72 4.59
C LYS A 83 -8.49 6.72 3.80
N SER A 84 -9.00 6.25 2.66
CA SER A 84 -8.35 5.24 1.80
C SER A 84 -7.28 5.86 0.88
N SER A 85 -7.48 7.10 0.42
CA SER A 85 -6.45 7.85 -0.33
C SER A 85 -5.24 8.09 0.55
N GLN A 86 -5.44 8.59 1.78
CA GLN A 86 -4.36 8.78 2.74
C GLN A 86 -3.61 7.48 3.04
N ALA A 87 -4.31 6.36 3.23
CA ALA A 87 -3.69 5.07 3.50
C ALA A 87 -2.82 4.54 2.34
N ILE A 88 -3.22 4.78 1.10
CA ILE A 88 -2.43 4.43 -0.10
C ILE A 88 -1.22 5.37 -0.23
N ASP A 89 -1.42 6.68 -0.04
CA ASP A 89 -0.34 7.68 -0.04
C ASP A 89 0.71 7.34 1.05
N TYR A 90 0.27 6.82 2.20
CA TYR A 90 1.17 6.36 3.27
C TYR A 90 1.98 5.13 2.87
N LEU A 91 1.42 4.18 2.10
CA LEU A 91 2.14 2.99 1.62
C LEU A 91 3.17 3.34 0.54
N GLU A 92 2.78 4.10 -0.47
CA GLU A 92 3.70 4.51 -1.55
C GLU A 92 4.88 5.28 -0.96
N LYS A 93 4.59 6.22 -0.05
CA LYS A 93 5.63 6.97 0.67
C LYS A 93 6.49 6.08 1.57
N ALA A 94 5.93 5.05 2.21
CA ALA A 94 6.70 4.12 3.02
C ALA A 94 7.67 3.29 2.17
N LEU A 95 7.27 2.89 0.95
CA LEU A 95 8.13 2.16 0.02
C LEU A 95 9.29 3.04 -0.47
N ASP A 96 9.01 4.28 -0.86
CA ASP A 96 10.03 5.25 -1.28
C ASP A 96 11.01 5.57 -0.14
N ASP A 97 10.49 5.78 1.07
CA ASP A 97 11.29 6.03 2.27
C ASP A 97 12.17 4.81 2.61
N LYS A 98 11.68 3.56 2.41
CA LYS A 98 12.48 2.34 2.61
C LYS A 98 13.66 2.26 1.64
N ILE A 99 13.44 2.53 0.35
CA ILE A 99 14.53 2.58 -0.64
C ILE A 99 15.58 3.63 -0.24
N ARG A 100 15.14 4.77 0.30
CA ARG A 100 16.04 5.81 0.82
C ARG A 100 16.82 5.32 2.04
N ALA A 101 16.17 4.64 2.98
CA ALA A 101 16.84 4.08 4.15
C ALA A 101 17.94 3.09 3.75
N ASP A 102 17.68 2.19 2.81
CA ASP A 102 18.68 1.21 2.36
C ASP A 102 19.92 1.90 1.78
N LYS A 103 19.74 3.00 1.04
CA LYS A 103 20.85 3.83 0.54
C LYS A 103 21.63 4.51 1.67
N GLN A 104 20.94 5.04 2.68
CA GLN A 104 21.58 5.66 3.85
C GLN A 104 22.40 4.64 4.65
N TRP A 105 21.88 3.43 4.80
CA TRP A 105 22.60 2.34 5.44
C TRP A 105 23.90 2.00 4.70
N MET A 106 23.84 1.83 3.37
CA MET A 106 25.03 1.58 2.55
C MET A 106 26.06 2.71 2.64
N ALA A 107 25.60 3.95 2.80
CA ALA A 107 26.45 5.12 3.00
C ALA A 107 26.96 5.29 4.45
N LEU A 108 26.63 4.36 5.36
CA LEU A 108 26.93 4.42 6.79
C LEU A 108 26.37 5.67 7.49
N ASP A 109 25.29 6.26 6.95
CA ASP A 109 24.54 7.34 7.59
C ASP A 109 23.49 6.78 8.55
N LEU A 110 23.99 6.28 9.69
CA LEU A 110 23.21 5.55 10.70
C LEU A 110 22.07 6.40 11.29
N ASN A 111 22.31 7.70 11.49
CA ASN A 111 21.31 8.60 12.06
C ASN A 111 20.13 8.77 11.11
N SER A 112 20.40 9.07 9.84
CA SER A 112 19.35 9.26 8.84
C SER A 112 18.61 7.96 8.55
N TYR A 113 19.31 6.81 8.60
CA TYR A 113 18.68 5.49 8.49
C TYR A 113 17.62 5.28 9.56
N ILE A 114 17.96 5.48 10.84
CA ILE A 114 17.00 5.29 11.95
C ILE A 114 15.81 6.25 11.83
N ILE A 115 16.07 7.52 11.51
CA ILE A 115 15.00 8.51 11.30
C ILE A 115 14.05 8.05 10.18
N THR A 116 14.61 7.61 9.05
CA THR A 116 13.82 7.21 7.90
C THR A 116 13.05 5.93 8.18
N MET A 117 13.69 4.88 8.70
CA MET A 117 13.05 3.60 8.98
C MET A 117 11.97 3.70 10.05
N PHE A 118 12.17 4.52 11.09
CA PHE A 118 11.11 4.77 12.07
C PHE A 118 9.85 5.32 11.38
N GLY A 119 10.02 6.30 10.48
CA GLY A 119 8.91 6.84 9.70
C GLY A 119 8.32 5.86 8.68
N VAL A 120 9.04 4.84 8.23
CA VAL A 120 8.49 3.74 7.41
C VAL A 120 7.58 2.86 8.26
N ILE A 121 8.09 2.41 9.41
CA ILE A 121 7.36 1.53 10.33
C ILE A 121 6.08 2.20 10.81
N GLU A 122 6.14 3.48 11.19
CA GLU A 122 4.96 4.24 11.61
C GLU A 122 3.86 4.24 10.54
N LYS A 123 4.20 4.50 9.28
CA LYS A 123 3.24 4.50 8.16
C LYS A 123 2.66 3.11 7.89
N LEU A 124 3.50 2.08 7.90
CA LEU A 124 3.05 0.70 7.69
C LEU A 124 2.13 0.24 8.82
N LEU A 125 2.48 0.52 10.07
CA LEU A 125 1.68 0.20 11.25
C LEU A 125 0.31 0.88 11.18
N TYR A 126 0.29 2.15 10.77
CA TYR A 126 -0.93 2.90 10.53
C TYR A 126 -1.80 2.26 9.44
N HIS A 127 -1.19 1.88 8.32
CA HIS A 127 -1.89 1.22 7.22
C HIS A 127 -2.48 -0.14 7.64
N VAL A 128 -1.66 -0.99 8.27
CA VAL A 128 -2.09 -2.31 8.75
C VAL A 128 -3.23 -2.17 9.77
N TYR A 129 -3.17 -1.19 10.67
CA TYR A 129 -4.27 -0.92 11.60
C TYR A 129 -5.58 -0.60 10.87
N ILE A 130 -5.54 0.31 9.89
CA ILE A 130 -6.73 0.66 9.11
C ILE A 130 -7.25 -0.55 8.34
N SER A 131 -6.36 -1.30 7.70
CA SER A 131 -6.70 -2.49 6.91
C SER A 131 -7.38 -3.55 7.77
N LYS A 132 -6.85 -3.83 8.96
CA LYS A 132 -7.37 -4.87 9.87
C LYS A 132 -8.62 -4.44 10.63
N THR A 133 -8.71 -3.18 11.04
CA THR A 133 -9.80 -2.70 11.92
C THR A 133 -10.92 -1.97 11.17
N GLY A 134 -10.66 -1.51 9.94
CA GLY A 134 -11.55 -0.61 9.20
C GLY A 134 -11.67 0.80 9.78
N ASN A 135 -10.90 1.13 10.84
CA ASN A 135 -10.98 2.38 11.56
C ASN A 135 -9.68 3.18 11.43
N LEU A 136 -9.80 4.52 11.45
CA LEU A 136 -8.62 5.36 11.67
C LEU A 136 -8.22 5.25 13.14
N PRO A 137 -6.92 5.27 13.43
CA PRO A 137 -6.45 5.49 14.78
C PRO A 137 -7.06 6.76 15.35
N ARG A 138 -7.45 6.72 16.62
CA ARG A 138 -7.95 7.91 17.31
C ARG A 138 -6.82 8.94 17.40
N LEU A 139 -7.16 10.23 17.49
CA LEU A 139 -6.19 11.32 17.67
C LEU A 139 -5.27 11.10 18.90
N GLU A 140 -5.73 10.33 19.88
CA GLU A 140 -5.00 10.01 21.10
C GLU A 140 -4.20 8.69 21.02
N GLU A 141 -4.38 7.89 19.97
CA GLU A 141 -3.59 6.68 19.76
C GLU A 141 -2.17 7.05 19.32
N THR A 142 -1.23 6.86 20.25
CA THR A 142 0.19 7.07 19.99
C THR A 142 0.77 5.89 19.21
N PHE A 143 1.94 6.11 18.60
CA PHE A 143 2.75 5.05 18.01
C PHE A 143 2.88 3.82 18.95
N THR A 144 3.18 4.06 20.23
CA THR A 144 3.32 2.99 21.24
C THR A 144 2.01 2.21 21.45
N SER A 145 0.85 2.87 21.38
CA SER A 145 -0.45 2.20 21.47
C SER A 145 -0.69 1.28 20.27
N LEU A 146 -0.35 1.74 19.06
CA LEU A 146 -0.47 0.93 17.84
C LEU A 146 0.48 -0.27 17.85
N VAL A 147 1.70 -0.10 18.35
CA VAL A 147 2.67 -1.20 18.51
C VAL A 147 2.15 -2.26 19.48
N LYS A 148 1.63 -1.84 20.64
CA LYS A 148 1.02 -2.77 21.62
C LYS A 148 -0.19 -3.49 21.06
N TRP A 149 -0.98 -2.83 20.22
CA TRP A 149 -2.05 -3.48 19.48
C TRP A 149 -1.50 -4.52 18.51
N ALA A 150 -0.56 -4.16 17.63
CA ALA A 150 0.00 -5.08 16.64
C ALA A 150 0.63 -6.33 17.28
N TYR A 151 1.33 -6.15 18.41
CA TYR A 151 1.88 -7.27 19.18
C TYR A 151 0.80 -8.19 19.75
N ARG A 152 -0.27 -7.63 20.33
CA ARG A 152 -1.39 -8.42 20.87
C ARG A 152 -2.14 -9.21 19.80
N GLU A 153 -2.26 -8.64 18.60
CA GLU A 153 -2.90 -9.29 17.45
C GLU A 153 -1.97 -10.29 16.75
N GLY A 154 -0.71 -10.46 17.21
CA GLY A 154 0.26 -11.35 16.59
C GLY A 154 0.73 -10.91 15.20
N ILE A 155 0.58 -9.63 14.86
CA ILE A 155 1.02 -9.04 13.60
C ILE A 155 2.53 -8.86 13.61
N ILE A 156 3.08 -8.45 14.75
CA ILE A 156 4.51 -8.34 14.99
C ILE A 156 4.92 -9.27 16.14
N SER A 157 6.11 -9.83 16.08
CA SER A 157 6.63 -10.76 17.11
C SER A 157 7.54 -10.08 18.14
N ASP A 158 8.18 -8.96 17.75
CA ASP A 158 9.04 -8.19 18.64
C ASP A 158 8.24 -7.56 19.80
N HIS A 159 8.76 -7.70 21.02
CA HIS A 159 8.12 -7.15 22.21
C HIS A 159 8.05 -5.62 22.13
N PRO A 160 6.97 -4.97 22.62
CA PRO A 160 6.82 -3.51 22.54
C PRO A 160 8.00 -2.71 23.11
N ASP A 161 8.73 -3.26 24.09
CA ASP A 161 9.91 -2.61 24.67
C ASP A 161 11.08 -2.49 23.67
N ASN A 162 11.24 -3.46 22.76
CA ASN A 162 12.26 -3.40 21.71
C ASN A 162 11.97 -2.25 20.73
N ILE A 163 10.70 -2.04 20.43
CA ILE A 163 10.26 -0.97 19.53
C ILE A 163 10.29 0.39 20.25
N GLU A 164 10.01 0.40 21.56
CA GLU A 164 10.18 1.57 22.42
C GLU A 164 11.66 2.02 22.48
N PHE A 165 12.61 1.09 22.51
CA PHE A 165 14.03 1.40 22.37
C PHE A 165 14.32 2.15 21.05
N VAL A 166 13.80 1.66 19.92
CA VAL A 166 13.96 2.35 18.62
C VAL A 166 13.33 3.75 18.66
N ARG A 167 12.14 3.89 19.25
CA ARG A 167 11.45 5.18 19.42
C ARG A 167 12.29 6.18 20.21
N LEU A 168 12.94 5.74 21.29
CA LEU A 168 13.81 6.58 22.10
C LEU A 168 15.07 7.03 21.33
N LEU A 169 15.64 6.17 20.48
CA LEU A 169 16.73 6.58 19.59
C LEU A 169 16.27 7.61 18.57
N TYR A 170 15.13 7.38 17.93
CA TYR A 170 14.51 8.33 17.01
C TYR A 170 14.31 9.71 17.66
N GLU A 171 13.77 9.76 18.88
CA GLU A 171 13.59 11.04 19.59
C GLU A 171 14.90 11.77 19.86
N LYS A 172 15.94 11.05 20.31
CA LYS A 172 17.27 11.63 20.57
C LYS A 172 17.87 12.23 19.30
N LEU A 173 17.77 11.50 18.19
CA LEU A 173 18.26 11.94 16.88
C LEU A 173 17.47 13.14 16.35
N SER A 174 16.14 13.11 16.47
CA SER A 174 15.25 14.19 16.03
C SER A 174 15.49 15.49 16.79
N LYS A 175 15.77 15.38 18.10
CA LYS A 175 16.13 16.53 18.96
C LYS A 175 17.59 16.97 18.80
N LYS A 176 18.38 16.29 17.95
CA LYS A 176 19.84 16.45 17.80
C LYS A 176 20.58 16.43 19.14
N SER A 177 20.05 15.71 20.13
CA SER A 177 20.52 15.81 21.51
C SER A 177 21.76 14.96 21.79
N GLN A 178 21.99 13.89 21.02
CA GLN A 178 23.12 12.97 21.19
C GLN A 178 23.41 12.18 19.91
N LYS A 179 24.68 11.80 19.70
CA LYS A 179 25.07 10.77 18.71
C LYS A 179 24.83 9.38 19.31
N ILE A 180 24.31 8.47 18.48
CA ILE A 180 24.13 7.05 18.83
C ILE A 180 25.43 6.27 18.58
N THR A 181 25.58 5.13 19.25
CA THR A 181 26.70 4.21 18.98
C THR A 181 26.42 3.30 17.78
N SER A 182 27.46 2.71 17.21
CA SER A 182 27.30 1.70 16.14
C SER A 182 26.51 0.48 16.60
N GLU A 183 26.68 0.07 17.86
CA GLU A 183 25.96 -1.08 18.44
C GLU A 183 24.46 -0.77 18.53
N GLN A 184 24.09 0.40 19.05
CA GLN A 184 22.70 0.85 19.11
C GLN A 184 22.07 0.93 17.72
N ALA A 185 22.83 1.37 16.71
CA ALA A 185 22.33 1.45 15.34
C ALA A 185 22.10 0.07 14.72
N MET A 186 22.99 -0.90 14.99
CA MET A 186 22.84 -2.28 14.53
C MET A 186 21.63 -2.97 15.18
N GLU A 187 21.49 -2.84 16.50
CA GLU A 187 20.35 -3.40 17.23
C GLU A 187 19.02 -2.80 16.73
N ALA A 188 18.97 -1.47 16.59
CA ALA A 188 17.79 -0.79 16.06
C ALA A 188 17.45 -1.27 14.63
N ARG A 189 18.47 -1.48 13.78
CA ARG A 189 18.27 -2.01 12.43
C ARG A 189 17.64 -3.40 12.45
N GLU A 190 18.17 -4.32 13.24
CA GLU A 190 17.65 -5.69 13.28
C GLU A 190 16.19 -5.73 13.71
N ILE A 191 15.83 -4.94 14.73
CA ILE A 191 14.44 -4.78 15.18
C ILE A 191 13.58 -4.19 14.05
N MET A 192 14.02 -3.08 13.45
CA MET A 192 13.25 -2.38 12.42
C MET A 192 13.05 -3.20 11.14
N GLU A 193 14.05 -3.96 10.69
CA GLU A 193 13.93 -4.82 9.51
C GLU A 193 12.99 -6.01 9.75
N ARG A 194 13.01 -6.62 10.95
CA ARG A 194 12.06 -7.67 11.32
C ARG A 194 10.63 -7.14 11.33
N VAL A 195 10.40 -6.05 12.08
CA VAL A 195 9.08 -5.41 12.16
C VAL A 195 8.59 -4.96 10.79
N TYR A 196 9.45 -4.36 9.97
CA TYR A 196 9.12 -3.99 8.59
C TYR A 196 8.62 -5.19 7.78
N LYS A 197 9.34 -6.32 7.82
CA LYS A 197 8.97 -7.53 7.09
C LYS A 197 7.62 -8.08 7.56
N GLU A 198 7.41 -8.17 8.87
CA GLU A 198 6.17 -8.67 9.48
C GLU A 198 4.96 -7.79 9.13
N LEU A 199 5.14 -6.46 9.11
CA LEU A 199 4.10 -5.53 8.69
C LEU A 199 3.79 -5.67 7.20
N CYS A 200 4.80 -5.85 6.35
CA CYS A 200 4.63 -6.08 4.91
C CYS A 200 3.89 -7.40 4.60
N GLU A 201 4.12 -8.45 5.39
CA GLU A 201 3.39 -9.72 5.27
C GLU A 201 1.90 -9.60 5.66
N ASN A 202 1.52 -8.50 6.32
CA ASN A 202 0.18 -8.21 6.79
C ASN A 202 -0.54 -7.10 6.00
N LEU A 203 0.03 -6.64 4.88
CA LEU A 203 -0.59 -5.70 3.94
C LEU A 203 -1.69 -6.34 3.10
#